data_AF-A0A2W5XD74-F1
#
_entry.id   AF-A0A2W5XD74-F1
#
_cell.length_a   1.000
_cell.length_b   1.000
_cell.length_c   1.000
_cell.angle_alpha   90.00
_cell.angle_beta   90.00
_cell.angle_gamma   90.00
#
_symmetry.space_group_name_H-M   'P 1'
#
loop_
_entity.id
_entity.type
_entity.pdbx_description
1 polymer ?
#
loop_
_entity_poly.entity_id
_entity_poly.type
_entity_poly.pdbx_seq_one_letter_code
_entity_poly.pdbx_strand_id
1 'polypeptide(L)' 'MAGMENDLYKLNGIGPKHTEMLESIGVDSIKELSHRNAASLKEMIESRHGKVIGLSEGSVQGWIDQAKALQK' A
#
# COMPACT_ATOMS: atom_id res chain seq x y z
N MET A 1 15.53 -7.56 -13.60
CA MET A 1 14.81 -7.84 -12.35
C MET A 1 14.67 -6.50 -11.65
N ALA A 2 13.49 -5.89 -11.66
CA ALA A 2 13.30 -4.53 -11.13
C ALA A 2 12.30 -4.59 -9.97
N GLY A 3 12.64 -3.99 -8.83
CA GLY A 3 11.66 -3.51 -7.86
C GLY A 3 11.38 -4.34 -6.60
N MET A 4 12.14 -5.38 -6.25
CA MET A 4 11.99 -6.03 -4.92
C MET A 4 12.84 -5.37 -3.84
N GLU A 5 12.92 -4.04 -3.81
CA GLU A 5 13.57 -3.27 -2.72
C GLU A 5 12.56 -2.62 -1.78
N ASN A 6 11.27 -2.85 -2.00
CA ASN A 6 10.20 -2.23 -1.27
C ASN A 6 9.68 -3.15 -0.16
N ASP A 7 9.79 -2.75 1.11
CA ASP A 7 9.37 -3.55 2.27
C ASP A 7 7.87 -3.93 2.27
N LEU A 8 7.05 -3.35 1.40
CA LEU A 8 5.62 -3.63 1.29
C LEU A 8 5.29 -5.10 0.98
N TYR A 9 6.19 -5.88 0.37
CA TYR A 9 5.96 -7.32 0.15
C TYR A 9 5.80 -8.13 1.45
N LYS A 10 6.25 -7.58 2.59
CA LYS A 10 6.09 -8.20 3.91
C LYS A 10 4.63 -8.16 4.40
N LEU A 11 3.80 -7.31 3.80
CA LEU A 11 2.40 -7.11 4.19
C LEU A 11 1.52 -8.14 3.49
N ASN A 12 0.72 -8.86 4.29
CA ASN A 12 -0.17 -9.89 3.75
C ASN A 12 -1.34 -9.24 3.01
N GLY A 13 -1.51 -9.61 1.73
CA GLY A 13 -2.51 -9.03 0.82
C GLY A 13 -1.97 -7.94 -0.11
N ILE A 14 -0.72 -7.51 0.03
CA ILE A 14 -0.06 -6.65 -0.97
C ILE A 14 0.60 -7.54 -2.02
N GLY A 15 0.12 -7.44 -3.26
CA GLY A 15 0.70 -8.11 -4.42
C GLY A 15 1.58 -7.17 -5.24
N PRO A 16 2.27 -7.68 -6.28
CA PRO A 16 3.11 -6.87 -7.17
C PRO A 16 2.34 -5.70 -7.78
N LYS A 17 1.09 -5.94 -8.19
CA LYS A 17 0.21 -4.89 -8.75
C LYS A 17 -0.10 -3.76 -7.75
N HIS A 18 -0.32 -4.10 -6.47
CA HIS A 18 -0.55 -3.11 -5.42
C HIS A 18 0.73 -2.36 -5.09
N THR A 19 1.87 -3.05 -5.12
CA THR A 19 3.20 -2.44 -4.91
C THR A 19 3.47 -1.39 -5.98
N GLU A 20 3.27 -1.71 -7.26
CA GLU A 20 3.44 -0.73 -8.35
C GLU A 20 2.52 0.48 -8.21
N MET A 21 1.27 0.29 -7.76
CA MET A 21 0.35 1.41 -7.50
C MET A 21 0.83 2.28 -6.33
N LEU A 22 1.32 1.65 -5.26
CA LEU A 22 1.85 2.33 -4.08
C LEU A 22 3.12 3.11 -4.43
N GLU A 23 4.05 2.52 -5.18
CA GLU A 23 5.25 3.19 -5.66
C GLU A 23 4.92 4.37 -6.58
N SER A 24 3.93 4.21 -7.47
CA SER A 24 3.44 5.29 -8.33
C SER A 24 3.00 6.51 -7.52
N ILE A 25 2.35 6.32 -6.36
CA ILE A 25 1.92 7.41 -5.46
C ILE A 25 2.99 7.85 -4.46
N GLY A 26 4.22 7.33 -4.56
CA GLY A 26 5.34 7.67 -3.66
C GLY A 26 5.31 6.93 -2.32
N VAL A 27 4.66 5.77 -2.26
CA VAL A 27 4.69 4.86 -1.11
C VAL A 27 5.55 3.65 -1.48
N ASP A 28 6.86 3.77 -1.24
CA ASP A 28 7.87 2.75 -1.57
C ASP A 28 8.35 1.94 -0.35
N SER A 29 7.77 2.15 0.84
CA SER A 29 8.22 1.51 2.07
C SER A 29 7.09 1.38 3.09
N ILE A 30 7.24 0.41 4.01
CA ILE A 30 6.35 0.22 5.16
C ILE A 30 6.24 1.51 5.99
N LYS A 31 7.34 2.26 6.13
CA LYS A 31 7.38 3.52 6.86
C LYS A 31 6.49 4.60 6.25
N GLU A 32 6.52 4.73 4.93
CA GLU A 32 5.63 5.66 4.24
C GLU A 32 4.19 5.20 4.40
N LEU A 33 3.91 3.91 4.22
CA LEU A 33 2.55 3.38 4.33
C LEU A 33 1.94 3.58 5.71
N SER A 34 2.67 3.32 6.79
CA SER A 34 2.17 3.44 8.17
C SER A 34 1.77 4.86 8.57
N HIS A 35 2.36 5.87 7.92
CA HIS A 35 2.04 7.28 8.11
C HIS A 35 0.84 7.75 7.27
N ARG A 36 0.37 6.94 6.32
CA ARG A 36 -0.78 7.27 5.47
C ARG A 36 -2.11 6.94 6.15
N ASN A 37 -3.18 7.55 5.62
CA ASN A 37 -4.55 7.28 6.01
C ASN A 37 -5.22 6.33 5.01
N ALA A 38 -5.97 5.34 5.49
CA ALA A 38 -6.58 4.31 4.64
C ALA A 38 -7.54 4.89 3.59
N ALA A 39 -8.39 5.83 3.99
CA ALA A 39 -9.34 6.48 3.09
C ALA A 39 -8.61 7.32 2.02
N SER A 40 -7.61 8.10 2.42
CA SER A 40 -6.83 8.94 1.50
C SER A 40 -5.99 8.11 0.52
N LEU A 41 -5.38 7.02 0.99
CA LEU A 41 -4.59 6.13 0.14
C LEU A 41 -5.47 5.42 -0.88
N LYS A 42 -6.63 4.92 -0.44
CA LYS A 42 -7.64 4.31 -1.33
C LYS A 42 -8.06 5.30 -2.41
N GLU A 43 -8.41 6.52 -2.04
CA GLU A 43 -8.81 7.57 -2.98
C GLU A 43 -7.70 7.92 -3.97
N MET A 44 -6.45 8.06 -3.52
CA MET A 44 -5.30 8.28 -4.42
C MET A 44 -5.09 7.15 -5.42
N ILE A 45 -5.19 5.89 -4.96
CA ILE A 45 -5.06 4.72 -5.83
C ILE A 45 -6.20 4.72 -6.85
N GLU A 46 -7.45 4.92 -6.42
CA GLU A 46 -8.61 4.96 -7.30
C GLU A 46 -8.57 6.14 -8.28
N SER A 47 -8.02 7.28 -7.87
CA SER A 47 -7.87 8.47 -8.71
C SER A 47 -6.82 8.29 -9.81
N ARG A 48 -5.67 7.67 -9.50
CA ARG A 48 -4.59 7.46 -10.48
C ARG A 48 -4.75 6.21 -11.35
N HIS A 49 -5.22 5.12 -10.76
CA HIS A 49 -5.25 3.80 -11.41
C HIS A 49 -6.67 3.33 -11.74
N GLY A 50 -7.69 4.09 -11.33
CA GLY A 50 -9.09 3.69 -11.45
C GLY A 50 -9.51 2.73 -10.34
N LYS A 51 -10.79 2.34 -10.37
CA LYS A 51 -11.38 1.46 -9.34
C LYS A 51 -10.65 0.11 -9.29
N VAL A 52 -9.96 -0.16 -8.19
CA VAL A 52 -9.25 -1.43 -7.98
C VAL A 52 -10.20 -2.45 -7.38
N ILE A 53 -10.49 -3.51 -8.14
CA ILE A 53 -11.34 -4.61 -7.68
C ILE A 53 -10.62 -5.37 -6.56
N GLY A 54 -11.21 -5.40 -5.37
CA GLY A 54 -10.65 -6.03 -4.17
C GLY A 54 -9.95 -5.08 -3.20
N LEU A 55 -9.82 -3.80 -3.55
CA LEU A 55 -9.30 -2.77 -2.65
C LEU A 55 -10.44 -2.15 -1.83
N SER A 56 -10.59 -2.60 -0.59
CA SER A 56 -11.51 -2.01 0.38
C SER A 56 -10.75 -1.16 1.38
N GLU A 57 -11.42 -0.19 2.00
CA GLU A 57 -10.82 0.61 3.08
C GLU A 57 -10.28 -0.27 4.20
N GLY A 58 -10.98 -1.35 4.56
CA GLY A 58 -10.50 -2.33 5.53
C GLY A 58 -9.23 -3.07 5.10
N SER A 59 -9.07 -3.38 3.80
CA SER A 59 -7.85 -4.00 3.27
C SER A 59 -6.66 -3.04 3.41
N VAL A 60 -6.87 -1.77 3.04
CA VAL A 60 -5.85 -0.72 3.16
C VAL A 60 -5.51 -0.45 4.62
N GLN A 61 -6.52 -0.37 5.49
CA GLN A 61 -6.34 -0.21 6.93
C GLN A 61 -5.54 -1.36 7.52
N GLY A 62 -5.79 -2.60 7.08
CA GLY A 62 -5.02 -3.78 7.47
C GLY A 62 -3.56 -3.71 7.04
N TRP A 63 -3.26 -3.15 5.87
CA TRP A 63 -1.88 -2.93 5.44
C TRP A 63 -1.19 -1.86 6.28
N ILE A 64 -1.88 -0.76 6.61
CA ILE A 64 -1.36 0.31 7.48
C ILE A 64 -1.11 -0.22 8.89
N ASP A 65 -2.00 -1.05 9.43
CA ASP A 65 -1.85 -1.63 10.77
C ASP A 65 -0.68 -2.60 10.85
N GLN A 66 -0.58 -3.52 9.88
CA GLN A 66 0.58 -4.39 9.72
C GLN A 66 1.88 -3.58 9.54
N ALA A 67 1.82 -2.47 8.80
CA ALA A 67 2.97 -1.61 8.61
C ALA A 67 3.42 -0.92 9.90
N LYS A 68 2.48 -0.42 10.69
CA LYS A 68 2.77 0.11 12.04
C LYS A 68 3.34 -0.95 12.97
N ALA A 69 2.84 -2.19 12.87
CA ALA A 69 3.35 -3.31 13.66
C ALA A 69 4.80 -3.69 13.29
N LEU A 70 5.16 -3.57 12.00
CA LEU A 70 6.51 -3.85 11.50
C LEU A 70 7.50 -2.69 11.69
N GLN A 71 7.00 -1.47 11.93
CA GLN A 71 7.82 -0.29 12.24
C GLN A 71 8.33 -0.20 13.69
N LYS A 72 8.05 -1.22 14.50
CA LYS A 72 8.39 -1.25 15.92
C LYS A 72 9.89 -1.42 16.18
#